data_AF-A0A6L7KKH7-F1
#
_entry.id   AF-A0A6L7KKH7-F1
#
_cell.length_a   1.000
_cell.length_b   1.000
_cell.length_c   1.000
_cell.angle_alpha   90.00
_cell.angle_beta   90.00
_cell.angle_gamma   90.00
#
_symmetry.space_group_name_H-M   'P 1'
#
loop_
_entity.id
_entity.type
_entity.pdbx_description
1 polymer ?
#
loop_
_entity_poly.entity_id
_entity_poly.type
_entity_poly.pdbx_seq_one_letter_code
_entity_poly.pdbx_strand_id
1 'polypeptide(L)'
;LSEDELHDLSFDDFDEVLNPRPENSDFDAIVEEALSRRGFMGGVLAFGGVATLGAATTALAPVSAQAAANRFGFSAVAAGIADTIVVPDGYNWHVAARWGDPLFSDVPEFDHETRGTAASQARAFGDNNDGMSIFSDTDGRQILVVNNEYTNRSVMWGNNPDGKYVTDDDINKGKNAHGLTACELKEVDGRWQIVKDSPYNRRFTPDEPMEITGPARGHDLMKTSADPEGGTVLGTYNNCGNGRTPWGTYLACEENFNGYFGTADADGYVQDGAKKRYGVSGKDWGYGWWKVDSRFDVAKEPNECNRHGYVTEVDPYDPNSVPKKRTALGRCKHENAEVVVNADGRIVIY
;
A
#
# COMPACT_ATOMS: atom_id res chain seq x y z
N LEU A 1 -16.10 0.48 21.00
CA LEU A 1 -16.23 -0.77 20.23
C LEU A 1 -15.47 -1.86 20.97
N SER A 2 -16.02 -3.06 21.01
CA SER A 2 -15.33 -4.29 21.42
C SER A 2 -14.19 -4.62 20.45
N GLU A 3 -13.27 -5.50 20.85
CA GLU A 3 -12.20 -5.98 19.95
C GLU A 3 -12.77 -6.61 18.67
N ASP A 4 -13.88 -7.34 18.79
CA ASP A 4 -14.55 -7.97 17.65
C ASP A 4 -15.18 -6.93 16.72
N GLU A 5 -15.80 -5.88 17.25
CA GLU A 5 -16.34 -4.79 16.43
C GLU A 5 -15.24 -4.01 15.70
N LEU A 6 -14.06 -3.84 16.31
CA LEU A 6 -12.90 -3.23 15.64
C LEU A 6 -12.29 -4.15 14.58
N HIS A 7 -12.45 -5.46 14.75
CA HIS A 7 -11.88 -6.44 13.82
C HIS A 7 -12.51 -6.36 12.43
N ASP A 8 -13.79 -6.04 12.32
CA ASP A 8 -14.50 -6.09 11.04
C ASP A 8 -14.53 -4.75 10.29
N LEU A 9 -13.90 -3.72 10.84
CA LEU A 9 -13.81 -2.41 10.22
C LEU A 9 -12.78 -2.38 9.08
N SER A 10 -13.10 -1.58 8.05
CA SER A 10 -12.09 -1.08 7.11
C SER A 10 -10.98 -0.37 7.88
N PHE A 11 -9.80 -0.20 7.26
CA PHE A 11 -8.73 0.51 7.94
C PHE A 11 -9.15 1.96 8.25
N ASP A 12 -9.83 2.63 7.33
CA ASP A 12 -10.28 4.02 7.51
C ASP A 12 -11.23 4.15 8.69
N ASP A 13 -12.23 3.27 8.79
CA ASP A 13 -13.17 3.27 9.91
C ASP A 13 -12.45 2.95 11.23
N PHE A 14 -11.47 2.04 11.21
CA PHE A 14 -10.64 1.72 12.37
C PHE A 14 -9.78 2.91 12.82
N ASP A 15 -9.07 3.57 11.89
CA ASP A 15 -8.23 4.74 12.17
C ASP A 15 -9.09 5.90 12.68
N GLU A 16 -10.30 6.10 12.15
CA GLU A 16 -11.22 7.14 12.60
C GLU A 16 -11.71 6.89 14.03
N VAL A 17 -11.98 5.64 14.40
CA VAL A 17 -12.39 5.28 15.78
C VAL A 17 -11.25 5.54 16.78
N LEU A 18 -10.00 5.27 16.40
CA LEU A 18 -8.85 5.41 17.30
C LEU A 18 -8.22 6.81 17.29
N ASN A 19 -8.31 7.50 16.16
CA ASN A 19 -7.70 8.79 15.91
C ASN A 19 -8.65 9.69 15.10
N PRO A 20 -9.78 10.09 15.70
CA PRO A 20 -10.82 10.81 14.99
C PRO A 20 -10.29 12.11 14.42
N ARG A 21 -10.60 12.34 13.14
CA ARG A 21 -10.16 13.54 12.45
C ARG A 21 -11.03 14.72 12.89
N PRO A 22 -10.47 15.94 12.95
CA PRO A 22 -11.30 17.13 13.13
C PRO A 22 -12.37 17.19 12.03
N GLU A 23 -13.58 17.62 12.37
CA GLU A 23 -14.69 17.75 11.40
C GLU A 23 -14.34 18.69 10.23
N ASN A 24 -13.48 19.68 10.48
CA ASN A 24 -13.00 20.63 9.47
C ASN A 24 -11.49 20.50 9.31
N SER A 25 -11.03 20.47 8.06
CA SER A 25 -9.62 20.47 7.70
C SER A 25 -9.07 21.91 7.56
N ASP A 26 -7.74 22.04 7.59
CA ASP A 26 -7.09 23.32 7.24
C ASP A 26 -7.38 23.73 5.78
N PHE A 27 -7.66 22.75 4.91
CA PHE A 27 -8.09 23.04 3.54
C PHE A 27 -9.48 23.66 3.51
N ASP A 28 -10.41 23.16 4.34
CA ASP A 28 -11.73 23.78 4.49
C ASP A 28 -11.59 25.22 4.98
N ALA A 29 -10.70 25.48 5.94
CA ALA A 29 -10.41 26.84 6.39
C ALA A 29 -9.83 27.73 5.26
N ILE A 30 -8.97 27.20 4.38
CA ILE A 30 -8.45 27.91 3.21
C ILE A 30 -9.58 28.22 2.20
N VAL A 31 -10.45 27.24 1.94
CA VAL A 31 -11.60 27.37 1.04
C VAL A 31 -12.60 28.39 1.59
N GLU A 32 -12.92 28.31 2.88
CA GLU A 32 -13.79 29.26 3.58
C GLU A 32 -13.21 30.67 3.56
N GLU A 33 -11.91 30.86 3.80
CA GLU A 33 -11.26 32.17 3.71
C GLU A 33 -11.23 32.71 2.27
N ALA A 34 -11.03 31.84 1.29
CA ALA A 34 -11.12 32.22 -0.12
C ALA A 34 -12.54 32.64 -0.53
N LEU A 35 -13.56 31.96 0.00
CA LEU A 35 -14.98 32.27 -0.19
C LEU A 35 -15.39 33.53 0.59
N SER A 36 -14.91 33.74 1.82
CA SER A 36 -15.24 34.90 2.67
C SER A 36 -14.70 36.20 2.07
N ARG A 37 -13.48 36.18 1.50
CA ARG A 37 -12.88 37.32 0.80
C ARG A 37 -13.52 37.62 -0.55
N ARG A 38 -14.03 36.61 -1.27
CA ARG A 38 -14.74 36.78 -2.55
C ARG A 38 -16.25 37.00 -2.40
N GLY A 39 -16.80 36.79 -1.21
CA GLY A 39 -18.22 36.96 -0.90
C GLY A 39 -18.67 38.40 -0.66
N PHE A 40 -17.77 39.38 -0.54
CA PHE A 40 -18.19 40.75 -0.22
C PHE A 40 -18.46 41.67 -1.41
N MET A 41 -17.98 41.42 -2.65
CA MET A 41 -18.45 42.16 -3.86
C MET A 41 -17.82 41.60 -5.15
N GLY A 42 -18.54 40.73 -5.86
CA GLY A 42 -18.38 40.47 -7.30
C GLY A 42 -17.22 39.54 -7.72
N GLY A 43 -17.55 38.30 -8.10
CA GLY A 43 -16.72 37.51 -9.03
C GLY A 43 -16.28 36.12 -8.53
N VAL A 44 -17.24 35.20 -8.37
CA VAL A 44 -16.92 33.76 -8.28
C VAL A 44 -16.91 33.18 -9.69
N LEU A 45 -15.75 33.23 -10.36
CA LEU A 45 -15.52 32.48 -11.61
C LEU A 45 -14.04 32.08 -11.86
N ALA A 46 -13.12 32.25 -10.89
CA ALA A 46 -11.69 32.03 -11.16
C ALA A 46 -10.91 31.41 -9.98
N PHE A 47 -11.36 30.27 -9.46
CA PHE A 47 -10.49 29.28 -8.81
C PHE A 47 -11.15 27.91 -8.98
N GLY A 48 -11.01 27.38 -10.19
CA GLY A 48 -11.38 26.02 -10.54
C GLY A 48 -10.22 25.07 -10.23
N GLY A 49 -10.54 24.01 -9.49
CA GLY A 49 -9.64 22.92 -9.15
C GLY A 49 -10.33 21.90 -8.26
N VAL A 50 -11.30 21.18 -8.82
CA VAL A 50 -11.86 19.89 -8.39
C VAL A 50 -13.11 19.84 -7.47
N ALA A 51 -13.42 20.77 -6.57
CA ALA A 51 -14.56 20.55 -5.64
C ALA A 51 -15.94 21.17 -6.01
N THR A 52 -16.05 21.99 -7.06
CA THR A 52 -17.29 22.75 -7.38
C THR A 52 -18.02 22.31 -8.66
N LEU A 53 -17.93 21.02 -9.03
CA LEU A 53 -18.78 20.47 -10.10
C LEU A 53 -20.08 19.82 -9.61
N GLY A 54 -20.31 19.72 -8.29
CA GLY A 54 -21.43 18.96 -7.71
C GLY A 54 -22.69 19.75 -7.33
N ALA A 55 -22.64 21.08 -7.18
CA ALA A 55 -23.71 21.81 -6.48
C ALA A 55 -24.33 23.00 -7.23
N ALA A 56 -24.02 23.22 -8.52
CA ALA A 56 -24.55 24.36 -9.30
C ALA A 56 -25.18 23.99 -10.65
N THR A 57 -25.79 22.82 -10.78
CA THR A 57 -26.41 22.31 -12.03
C THR A 57 -27.94 22.33 -12.03
N THR A 58 -28.59 23.34 -11.44
CA THR A 58 -30.05 23.56 -11.60
C THR A 58 -30.44 24.52 -12.73
N ALA A 59 -29.58 24.71 -13.75
CA ALA A 59 -29.98 25.36 -15.00
C ALA A 59 -29.71 24.43 -16.20
N LEU A 60 -30.69 23.56 -16.49
CA LEU A 60 -30.77 22.76 -17.70
C LEU A 60 -30.94 23.68 -18.93
N ALA A 61 -29.83 24.04 -19.57
CA ALA A 61 -29.81 24.37 -20.98
C ALA A 61 -28.86 23.37 -21.67
N PRO A 62 -29.32 22.60 -22.67
CA PRO A 62 -28.45 21.66 -23.36
C PRO A 62 -27.54 22.49 -24.26
N VAL A 63 -26.38 22.88 -23.72
CA VAL A 63 -25.25 23.20 -24.57
C VAL A 63 -24.85 21.87 -25.17
N SER A 64 -25.25 21.64 -26.42
CA SER A 64 -24.67 20.58 -27.24
C SER A 64 -23.19 20.90 -27.38
N ALA A 65 -22.40 20.47 -26.40
CA ALA A 65 -20.97 20.35 -26.53
C ALA A 65 -20.79 19.51 -27.79
N GLN A 66 -20.18 20.11 -28.82
CA GLN A 66 -19.73 19.40 -29.99
C GLN A 66 -18.80 18.32 -29.46
N ALA A 67 -19.32 17.10 -29.29
CA ALA A 67 -18.56 15.99 -28.77
C ALA A 67 -17.37 15.84 -29.70
N ALA A 68 -16.17 16.19 -29.21
CA ALA A 68 -14.96 15.76 -29.86
C ALA A 68 -15.13 14.25 -30.09
N ALA A 69 -15.01 13.82 -31.34
CA ALA A 69 -15.09 12.40 -31.70
C ALA A 69 -14.32 11.60 -30.64
N ASN A 70 -15.00 10.61 -30.04
CA ASN A 70 -14.50 9.88 -28.89
C ASN A 70 -13.02 9.49 -29.12
N ARG A 71 -12.10 10.01 -28.29
CA ARG A 71 -10.65 9.69 -28.41
C ARG A 71 -10.38 8.21 -28.11
N PHE A 72 -11.35 7.51 -27.54
CA PHE A 72 -11.24 6.11 -27.14
C PHE A 72 -11.73 5.18 -28.27
N GLY A 73 -10.91 4.20 -28.63
CA GLY A 73 -11.19 3.20 -29.66
C GLY A 73 -12.14 2.09 -29.21
N PHE A 74 -12.96 2.31 -28.19
CA PHE A 74 -13.93 1.36 -27.65
C PHE A 74 -15.19 2.08 -27.19
N SER A 75 -16.30 1.34 -27.14
CA SER A 75 -17.55 1.81 -26.54
C SER A 75 -17.51 1.61 -25.03
N ALA A 76 -17.87 2.65 -24.27
CA ALA A 76 -17.92 2.57 -22.81
C ALA A 76 -18.89 1.46 -22.36
N VAL A 77 -18.48 0.69 -21.35
CA VAL A 77 -19.32 -0.31 -20.69
C VAL A 77 -20.22 0.33 -19.65
N ALA A 78 -21.40 -0.23 -19.41
CA ALA A 78 -22.30 0.23 -18.35
C ALA A 78 -21.80 -0.23 -16.97
N ALA A 79 -22.11 0.55 -15.93
CA ALA A 79 -21.92 0.12 -14.56
C ALA A 79 -22.80 -1.11 -14.25
N GLY A 80 -22.31 -2.00 -13.39
CA GLY A 80 -23.00 -3.23 -12.99
C GLY A 80 -22.53 -3.73 -11.62
N ILE A 81 -23.24 -4.73 -11.10
CA ILE A 81 -23.00 -5.36 -9.79
C ILE A 81 -22.70 -6.86 -9.90
N ALA A 82 -22.44 -7.34 -11.11
CA ALA A 82 -22.11 -8.74 -11.32
C ALA A 82 -20.70 -9.02 -10.77
N ASP A 83 -20.53 -10.17 -10.10
CA ASP A 83 -19.24 -10.64 -9.61
C ASP A 83 -18.40 -11.24 -10.75
N THR A 84 -18.06 -10.38 -11.71
CA THR A 84 -17.28 -10.73 -12.91
C THR A 84 -16.66 -9.48 -13.53
N ILE A 85 -15.70 -9.65 -14.42
CA ILE A 85 -15.09 -8.54 -15.19
C ILE A 85 -15.84 -8.38 -16.51
N VAL A 86 -16.40 -7.19 -16.72
CA VAL A 86 -17.06 -6.78 -17.98
C VAL A 86 -16.13 -5.84 -18.73
N VAL A 87 -15.75 -6.21 -19.96
CA VAL A 87 -14.87 -5.43 -20.83
C VAL A 87 -15.61 -4.99 -22.11
N PRO A 88 -15.13 -3.95 -22.82
CA PRO A 88 -15.73 -3.54 -24.09
C PRO A 88 -15.72 -4.64 -25.16
N ASP A 89 -16.58 -4.52 -26.17
CA ASP A 89 -16.61 -5.44 -27.30
C ASP A 89 -15.23 -5.56 -27.98
N GLY A 90 -14.81 -6.79 -28.26
CA GLY A 90 -13.50 -7.10 -28.86
C GLY A 90 -12.34 -7.24 -27.87
N TYR A 91 -12.58 -7.01 -26.57
CA TYR A 91 -11.60 -7.24 -25.50
C TYR A 91 -11.85 -8.57 -24.78
N ASN A 92 -10.82 -9.07 -24.10
CA ASN A 92 -10.90 -10.21 -23.20
C ASN A 92 -10.09 -9.92 -21.93
N TRP A 93 -10.29 -10.74 -20.91
CA TRP A 93 -9.50 -10.71 -19.69
C TRP A 93 -9.18 -12.15 -19.25
N HIS A 94 -8.09 -12.31 -18.51
CA HIS A 94 -7.75 -13.53 -17.80
C HIS A 94 -6.96 -13.19 -16.55
N VAL A 95 -6.86 -14.14 -15.62
CA VAL A 95 -6.06 -13.98 -14.41
C VAL A 95 -4.59 -14.25 -14.74
N ALA A 96 -3.70 -13.32 -14.41
CA ALA A 96 -2.26 -13.48 -14.58
C ALA A 96 -1.56 -14.04 -13.34
N ALA A 97 -2.02 -13.65 -12.14
CA ALA A 97 -1.55 -14.10 -10.84
C ALA A 97 -2.66 -13.96 -9.80
N ARG A 98 -2.57 -14.72 -8.72
CA ARG A 98 -3.46 -14.68 -7.54
C ARG A 98 -2.63 -14.71 -6.27
N TRP A 99 -3.20 -14.20 -5.18
CA TRP A 99 -2.70 -14.47 -3.84
C TRP A 99 -2.48 -15.98 -3.65
N GLY A 100 -1.29 -16.34 -3.13
CA GLY A 100 -0.93 -17.72 -2.84
C GLY A 100 -0.35 -18.48 -4.03
N ASP A 101 -0.33 -17.93 -5.24
CA ASP A 101 0.34 -18.57 -6.37
C ASP A 101 1.85 -18.74 -6.06
N PRO A 102 2.39 -19.97 -6.11
CA PRO A 102 3.77 -20.22 -5.72
C PRO A 102 4.76 -19.66 -6.74
N LEU A 103 5.77 -18.94 -6.25
CA LEU A 103 6.83 -18.38 -7.10
C LEU A 103 7.92 -19.41 -7.45
N PHE A 104 7.98 -20.51 -6.71
CA PHE A 104 9.01 -21.55 -6.83
C PHE A 104 8.34 -22.93 -6.94
N SER A 105 8.94 -23.85 -7.69
CA SER A 105 8.35 -25.17 -7.97
C SER A 105 8.32 -26.10 -6.76
N ASP A 106 9.14 -25.85 -5.74
CA ASP A 106 9.16 -26.58 -4.47
C ASP A 106 8.16 -26.05 -3.43
N VAL A 107 7.47 -24.95 -3.73
CA VAL A 107 6.37 -24.43 -2.91
C VAL A 107 5.06 -25.08 -3.37
N PRO A 108 4.28 -25.70 -2.47
CA PRO A 108 2.98 -26.28 -2.81
C PRO A 108 2.04 -25.25 -3.44
N GLU A 109 1.16 -25.72 -4.32
CA GLU A 109 0.05 -24.90 -4.82
C GLU A 109 -0.84 -24.44 -3.67
N PHE A 110 -1.48 -23.28 -3.85
CA PHE A 110 -2.41 -22.77 -2.86
C PHE A 110 -3.57 -23.74 -2.65
N ASP A 111 -3.82 -24.06 -1.38
CA ASP A 111 -4.92 -24.90 -0.96
C ASP A 111 -5.92 -24.06 -0.15
N HIS A 112 -7.17 -24.05 -0.60
CA HIS A 112 -8.25 -23.28 0.02
C HIS A 112 -8.66 -23.82 1.40
N GLU A 113 -8.39 -25.10 1.70
CA GLU A 113 -8.72 -25.68 3.00
C GLU A 113 -7.68 -25.27 4.06
N THR A 114 -6.40 -25.46 3.76
CA THR A 114 -5.31 -25.17 4.72
C THR A 114 -4.86 -23.71 4.72
N ARG A 115 -5.03 -23.00 3.60
CA ARG A 115 -4.52 -21.63 3.36
C ARG A 115 -2.99 -21.51 3.48
N GLY A 116 -2.26 -22.62 3.50
CA GLY A 116 -0.80 -22.64 3.64
C GLY A 116 -0.29 -22.25 5.04
N THR A 117 1.03 -22.02 5.13
CA THR A 117 1.77 -21.67 6.35
C THR A 117 2.55 -20.36 6.16
N ALA A 118 3.17 -19.84 7.22
CA ALA A 118 4.05 -18.69 7.10
C ALA A 118 5.21 -18.93 6.12
N ALA A 119 5.75 -20.15 6.09
CA ALA A 119 6.85 -20.54 5.22
C ALA A 119 6.45 -20.60 3.74
N SER A 120 5.26 -21.15 3.43
CA SER A 120 4.78 -21.15 2.03
C SER A 120 4.42 -19.74 1.57
N GLN A 121 3.77 -18.95 2.41
CA GLN A 121 3.36 -17.59 2.07
C GLN A 121 4.55 -16.66 1.80
N ALA A 122 5.66 -16.80 2.54
CA ALA A 122 6.90 -16.04 2.28
C ALA A 122 7.50 -16.30 0.89
N ARG A 123 7.03 -17.31 0.17
CA ARG A 123 7.54 -17.76 -1.14
C ARG A 123 6.45 -17.85 -2.21
N ALA A 124 5.27 -17.33 -1.92
CA ALA A 124 4.13 -17.24 -2.81
C ALA A 124 3.74 -15.77 -3.01
N PHE A 125 2.99 -15.48 -4.07
CA PHE A 125 2.45 -14.15 -4.35
C PHE A 125 1.63 -13.65 -3.16
N GLY A 126 1.83 -12.38 -2.75
CA GLY A 126 1.19 -11.80 -1.57
C GLY A 126 -0.31 -11.52 -1.76
N ASP A 127 -0.97 -11.09 -0.70
CA ASP A 127 -2.41 -10.78 -0.71
C ASP A 127 -2.67 -9.33 -1.15
N ASN A 128 -3.93 -9.00 -1.45
CA ASN A 128 -4.43 -7.68 -1.85
C ASN A 128 -3.40 -6.89 -2.69
N ASN A 129 -3.19 -7.38 -3.91
CA ASN A 129 -2.27 -6.73 -4.83
C ASN A 129 -2.73 -5.30 -5.16
N ASP A 130 -1.79 -4.36 -5.13
CA ASP A 130 -2.11 -2.95 -5.36
C ASP A 130 -1.16 -2.35 -6.42
N GLY A 131 -0.51 -1.22 -6.15
CA GLY A 131 0.39 -0.53 -7.05
C GLY A 131 1.38 -1.48 -7.72
N MET A 132 1.60 -1.31 -9.02
CA MET A 132 2.39 -2.26 -9.81
C MET A 132 3.08 -1.63 -11.01
N SER A 133 4.16 -2.24 -11.45
CA SER A 133 4.85 -1.87 -12.69
C SER A 133 5.52 -3.08 -13.33
N ILE A 134 5.54 -3.08 -14.65
CA ILE A 134 6.27 -4.07 -15.45
C ILE A 134 7.58 -3.47 -15.95
N PHE A 135 8.66 -4.20 -15.72
CA PHE A 135 10.01 -3.93 -16.19
C PHE A 135 10.39 -4.95 -17.27
N SER A 136 11.30 -4.58 -18.17
CA SER A 136 11.81 -5.50 -19.18
C SER A 136 13.32 -5.58 -19.07
N ASP A 137 13.85 -6.79 -18.96
CA ASP A 137 15.30 -7.01 -19.01
C ASP A 137 15.84 -6.88 -20.46
N THR A 138 17.15 -7.06 -20.64
CA THR A 138 17.79 -6.99 -21.96
C THR A 138 17.37 -8.10 -22.93
N ASP A 139 16.84 -9.20 -22.40
CA ASP A 139 16.36 -10.35 -23.19
C ASP A 139 14.84 -10.26 -23.49
N GLY A 140 14.18 -9.21 -22.99
CA GLY A 140 12.75 -8.96 -23.18
C GLY A 140 11.84 -9.70 -22.20
N ARG A 141 12.37 -10.31 -21.14
CA ARG A 141 11.56 -10.91 -20.07
C ARG A 141 10.81 -9.83 -19.32
N GLN A 142 9.56 -10.11 -18.96
CA GLN A 142 8.69 -9.15 -18.28
C GLN A 142 8.72 -9.43 -16.77
N ILE A 143 9.18 -8.47 -15.99
CA ILE A 143 9.29 -8.57 -14.53
C ILE A 143 8.20 -7.68 -13.93
N LEU A 144 7.19 -8.29 -13.34
CA LEU A 144 6.20 -7.58 -12.53
C LEU A 144 6.80 -7.32 -11.15
N VAL A 145 6.80 -6.06 -10.71
CA VAL A 145 6.90 -5.74 -9.28
C VAL A 145 5.57 -5.14 -8.86
N VAL A 146 4.98 -5.73 -7.83
CA VAL A 146 3.64 -5.41 -7.35
C VAL A 146 3.61 -5.36 -5.83
N ASN A 147 2.89 -4.38 -5.31
CA ASN A 147 2.62 -4.23 -3.90
C ASN A 147 1.61 -5.28 -3.42
N ASN A 148 1.75 -5.68 -2.16
CA ASN A 148 0.82 -6.51 -1.43
C ASN A 148 0.46 -5.78 -0.14
N GLU A 149 -0.64 -5.05 -0.17
CA GLU A 149 -0.91 -3.97 0.76
C GLU A 149 -1.34 -4.47 2.14
N TYR A 150 -2.37 -5.31 2.19
CA TYR A 150 -2.91 -5.82 3.45
C TYR A 150 -3.43 -7.25 3.26
N THR A 151 -4.03 -7.82 4.30
CA THR A 151 -4.71 -9.12 4.18
C THR A 151 -6.14 -9.02 4.66
N ASN A 152 -7.05 -9.70 3.95
CA ASN A 152 -8.40 -9.87 4.45
C ASN A 152 -8.37 -10.92 5.56
N ARG A 153 -8.33 -10.49 6.83
CA ARG A 153 -8.12 -11.35 8.01
C ARG A 153 -9.03 -12.59 8.06
N SER A 154 -10.33 -12.40 7.82
CA SER A 154 -11.31 -13.49 7.78
C SER A 154 -11.11 -14.48 6.62
N VAL A 155 -10.44 -14.06 5.54
CA VAL A 155 -10.08 -14.93 4.41
C VAL A 155 -8.74 -15.61 4.68
N MET A 156 -7.73 -14.85 5.12
CA MET A 156 -6.37 -15.31 5.45
C MET A 156 -6.37 -16.40 6.52
N TRP A 157 -7.19 -16.22 7.56
CA TRP A 157 -7.37 -17.17 8.65
C TRP A 157 -8.70 -17.90 8.59
N GLY A 158 -9.35 -17.94 7.42
CA GLY A 158 -10.62 -18.64 7.22
C GLY A 158 -10.52 -20.16 7.43
N ASN A 159 -9.31 -20.72 7.53
CA ASN A 159 -9.07 -22.10 7.94
C ASN A 159 -9.19 -22.32 9.47
N ASN A 160 -9.35 -21.25 10.25
CA ASN A 160 -9.45 -21.27 11.69
C ASN A 160 -10.85 -20.87 12.19
N PRO A 161 -11.20 -21.20 13.45
CA PRO A 161 -12.44 -20.75 14.07
C PRO A 161 -12.61 -19.23 14.00
N ASP A 162 -13.83 -18.79 13.65
CA ASP A 162 -14.24 -17.39 13.56
C ASP A 162 -13.38 -16.51 12.61
N GLY A 163 -12.57 -17.11 11.73
CA GLY A 163 -11.72 -16.38 10.79
C GLY A 163 -10.59 -15.59 11.47
N LYS A 164 -10.08 -16.07 12.61
CA LYS A 164 -9.03 -15.41 13.42
C LYS A 164 -7.75 -16.25 13.49
N TYR A 165 -6.61 -15.62 13.73
CA TYR A 165 -5.38 -16.35 14.03
C TYR A 165 -5.51 -17.12 15.35
N VAL A 166 -4.95 -18.33 15.38
CA VAL A 166 -4.89 -19.17 16.60
C VAL A 166 -3.45 -19.40 17.05
N THR A 167 -2.51 -19.39 16.09
CA THR A 167 -1.11 -19.71 16.31
C THR A 167 -0.18 -18.58 15.85
N ASP A 168 1.06 -18.62 16.31
CA ASP A 168 2.10 -17.71 15.82
C ASP A 168 2.37 -17.89 14.31
N ASP A 169 2.17 -19.09 13.76
CA ASP A 169 2.28 -19.34 12.32
C ASP A 169 1.16 -18.63 11.55
N ASP A 170 -0.07 -18.56 12.07
CA ASP A 170 -1.16 -17.81 11.45
C ASP A 170 -0.83 -16.31 11.35
N ILE A 171 -0.28 -15.74 12.43
CA ILE A 171 0.12 -14.32 12.46
C ILE A 171 1.25 -14.09 11.45
N ASN A 172 2.28 -14.93 11.45
CA ASN A 172 3.40 -14.81 10.53
C ASN A 172 3.01 -15.11 9.07
N LYS A 173 2.01 -15.96 8.83
CA LYS A 173 1.41 -16.17 7.50
C LYS A 173 0.76 -14.89 6.99
N GLY A 174 -0.09 -14.26 7.80
CA GLY A 174 -0.66 -12.95 7.47
C GLY A 174 0.43 -11.91 7.20
N LYS A 175 1.43 -11.81 8.10
CA LYS A 175 2.58 -10.91 7.94
C LYS A 175 3.33 -11.13 6.63
N ASN A 176 3.68 -12.38 6.31
CA ASN A 176 4.41 -12.73 5.09
C ASN A 176 3.59 -12.55 3.80
N ALA A 177 2.29 -12.30 3.88
CA ALA A 177 1.47 -11.95 2.72
C ALA A 177 1.55 -10.46 2.35
N HIS A 178 2.12 -9.61 3.20
CA HIS A 178 2.34 -8.18 2.94
C HIS A 178 3.69 -7.93 2.24
N GLY A 179 3.90 -6.70 1.81
CA GLY A 179 5.16 -6.24 1.26
C GLY A 179 5.09 -6.18 -0.25
N LEU A 180 6.06 -6.78 -0.94
CA LEU A 180 6.08 -6.79 -2.41
C LEU A 180 6.26 -8.20 -2.97
N THR A 181 5.78 -8.39 -4.18
CA THR A 181 6.12 -9.53 -5.04
C THR A 181 6.83 -9.03 -6.29
N ALA A 182 8.04 -9.53 -6.54
CA ALA A 182 8.66 -9.49 -7.86
C ALA A 182 8.52 -10.87 -8.51
N CYS A 183 8.03 -10.94 -9.74
CA CYS A 183 7.96 -12.19 -10.49
C CYS A 183 8.08 -11.97 -12.00
N GLU A 184 8.71 -12.92 -12.69
CA GLU A 184 8.67 -12.96 -14.14
C GLU A 184 7.28 -13.41 -14.61
N LEU A 185 6.68 -12.66 -15.52
CA LEU A 185 5.48 -13.03 -16.25
C LEU A 185 5.81 -13.37 -17.69
N LYS A 186 5.13 -14.40 -18.22
CA LYS A 186 5.23 -14.76 -19.63
C LYS A 186 3.87 -15.11 -20.20
N GLU A 187 3.62 -14.63 -21.41
CA GLU A 187 2.46 -15.05 -22.19
C GLU A 187 2.70 -16.42 -22.83
N VAL A 188 1.79 -17.36 -22.59
CA VAL A 188 1.76 -18.68 -23.20
C VAL A 188 0.33 -18.92 -23.69
N ASP A 189 0.18 -19.21 -24.99
CA ASP A 189 -1.13 -19.46 -25.63
C ASP A 189 -2.18 -18.37 -25.33
N GLY A 190 -1.77 -17.10 -25.40
CA GLY A 190 -2.65 -15.96 -25.18
C GLY A 190 -2.91 -15.60 -23.70
N ARG A 191 -2.22 -16.24 -22.75
CA ARG A 191 -2.42 -16.03 -21.31
C ARG A 191 -1.11 -15.79 -20.57
N TRP A 192 -1.05 -14.72 -19.81
CA TRP A 192 0.05 -14.40 -18.90
C TRP A 192 0.01 -15.32 -17.69
N GLN A 193 1.18 -15.76 -17.26
CA GLN A 193 1.36 -16.58 -16.07
C GLN A 193 2.73 -16.33 -15.45
N ILE A 194 2.85 -16.61 -14.14
CA ILE A 194 4.12 -16.59 -13.41
C ILE A 194 5.05 -17.67 -13.96
N VAL A 195 6.29 -17.28 -14.27
CA VAL A 195 7.38 -18.21 -14.56
C VAL A 195 7.99 -18.64 -13.24
N LYS A 196 7.64 -19.84 -12.75
CA LYS A 196 8.23 -20.39 -11.52
C LYS A 196 9.74 -20.53 -11.65
N ASP A 197 10.43 -20.39 -10.53
CA ASP A 197 11.89 -20.49 -10.42
C ASP A 197 12.66 -19.49 -11.30
N SER A 198 12.00 -18.44 -11.80
CA SER A 198 12.71 -17.35 -12.47
C SER A 198 13.70 -16.72 -11.47
N PRO A 199 14.92 -16.36 -11.92
CA PRO A 199 15.88 -15.69 -11.06
C PRO A 199 15.36 -14.35 -10.53
N TYR A 200 14.34 -13.75 -11.17
CA TYR A 200 13.74 -12.50 -10.73
C TYR A 200 12.67 -12.67 -9.63
N ASN A 201 12.24 -13.91 -9.35
CA ASN A 201 11.19 -14.16 -8.38
C ASN A 201 11.68 -13.88 -6.95
N ARG A 202 11.00 -12.97 -6.25
CA ARG A 202 11.33 -12.56 -4.88
C ARG A 202 10.09 -12.05 -4.14
N ARG A 203 10.01 -12.38 -2.86
CA ARG A 203 9.12 -11.70 -1.91
C ARG A 203 9.93 -10.76 -1.05
N PHE A 204 9.45 -9.54 -0.91
CA PHE A 204 9.98 -8.53 0.00
C PHE A 204 9.05 -8.47 1.20
N THR A 205 9.35 -9.26 2.24
CA THR A 205 8.45 -9.44 3.39
C THR A 205 8.68 -8.37 4.46
N PRO A 206 7.78 -8.24 5.46
CA PRO A 206 7.97 -7.32 6.60
C PRO A 206 9.14 -7.68 7.53
N ASP A 207 9.89 -8.75 7.23
CA ASP A 207 11.08 -9.19 7.95
C ASP A 207 12.36 -9.08 7.11
N GLU A 208 12.28 -8.63 5.85
CA GLU A 208 13.44 -8.48 4.99
C GLU A 208 14.30 -7.27 5.42
N PRO A 209 15.63 -7.41 5.61
CA PRO A 209 16.51 -6.28 5.91
C PRO A 209 16.58 -5.27 4.77
N MET A 210 16.39 -3.99 5.10
CA MET A 210 16.44 -2.85 4.17
C MET A 210 17.33 -1.74 4.72
N GLU A 211 17.93 -0.96 3.83
CA GLU A 211 18.76 0.18 4.21
C GLU A 211 17.92 1.44 4.40
N ILE A 212 18.12 2.15 5.51
CA ILE A 212 17.60 3.51 5.67
C ILE A 212 18.58 4.47 4.99
N THR A 213 18.11 5.29 4.05
CA THR A 213 18.94 6.25 3.33
C THR A 213 18.35 7.66 3.37
N GLY A 214 19.21 8.67 3.25
CA GLY A 214 18.80 10.08 3.29
C GLY A 214 18.93 10.73 4.67
N PRO A 215 18.38 11.94 4.85
CA PRO A 215 18.69 12.80 6.00
C PRO A 215 18.33 12.26 7.39
N ALA A 216 17.40 11.30 7.49
CA ALA A 216 16.98 10.76 8.78
C ALA A 216 17.80 9.54 9.22
N ARG A 217 18.63 8.96 8.34
CA ARG A 217 19.47 7.80 8.65
C ARG A 217 20.34 8.07 9.88
N GLY A 218 20.27 7.19 10.87
CA GLY A 218 21.02 7.28 12.12
C GLY A 218 20.61 8.37 13.09
N HIS A 219 19.52 9.09 12.80
CA HIS A 219 18.89 9.98 13.76
C HIS A 219 18.39 9.19 14.98
N ASP A 220 18.39 9.78 16.17
CA ASP A 220 18.03 9.08 17.42
C ASP A 220 16.61 8.48 17.39
N LEU A 221 15.70 9.11 16.65
CA LEU A 221 14.33 8.60 16.44
C LEU A 221 14.24 7.37 15.51
N MET A 222 15.31 7.04 14.78
CA MET A 222 15.39 5.85 13.91
C MET A 222 16.08 4.67 14.61
N LYS A 223 16.65 4.88 15.79
CA LYS A 223 17.38 3.86 16.54
C LYS A 223 16.43 3.01 17.35
N THR A 224 16.70 1.72 17.35
CA THR A 224 15.96 0.72 18.14
C THR A 224 16.91 -0.12 18.96
N SER A 225 16.39 -0.95 19.86
CA SER A 225 17.24 -1.91 20.60
C SER A 225 18.01 -2.86 19.68
N ALA A 226 17.41 -3.25 18.54
CA ALA A 226 18.00 -4.15 17.56
C ALA A 226 18.88 -3.45 16.51
N ASP A 227 18.69 -2.15 16.29
CA ASP A 227 19.51 -1.31 15.40
C ASP A 227 19.89 0.01 16.10
N PRO A 228 20.92 -0.01 16.97
CA PRO A 228 21.37 1.18 17.70
C PRO A 228 21.98 2.26 16.80
N GLU A 229 22.33 1.92 15.56
CA GLU A 229 22.90 2.86 14.58
C GLU A 229 21.83 3.51 13.70
N GLY A 230 20.58 3.01 13.71
CA GLY A 230 19.44 3.56 12.95
C GLY A 230 19.65 3.54 11.43
N GLY A 231 20.36 2.52 10.93
CA GLY A 231 20.77 2.38 9.54
C GLY A 231 20.08 1.27 8.76
N THR A 232 19.47 0.29 9.44
CA THR A 232 18.92 -0.94 8.83
C THR A 232 17.60 -1.31 9.45
N VAL A 233 16.50 -1.17 8.71
CA VAL A 233 15.15 -1.55 9.15
C VAL A 233 14.75 -2.91 8.59
N LEU A 234 13.87 -3.62 9.28
CA LEU A 234 13.25 -4.83 8.74
C LEU A 234 11.91 -4.48 8.11
N GLY A 235 11.81 -4.73 6.81
CA GLY A 235 10.56 -4.83 6.08
C GLY A 235 10.06 -3.58 5.41
N THR A 236 9.11 -3.82 4.54
CA THR A 236 8.15 -2.85 4.00
C THR A 236 6.79 -3.53 4.03
N TYR A 237 5.75 -2.79 4.37
CA TYR A 237 4.39 -3.33 4.47
C TYR A 237 3.38 -2.23 4.29
N ASN A 238 2.13 -2.63 4.06
CA ASN A 238 1.07 -1.68 3.72
C ASN A 238 1.46 -0.79 2.55
N ASN A 239 1.95 -1.48 1.52
CA ASN A 239 2.40 -0.88 0.28
C ASN A 239 1.17 -0.62 -0.60
N CYS A 240 0.83 0.64 -0.82
CA CYS A 240 -0.39 1.06 -1.50
C CYS A 240 -0.17 1.18 -3.02
N GLY A 241 -0.08 2.40 -3.55
CA GLY A 241 0.35 2.71 -4.90
C GLY A 241 1.87 2.65 -5.11
N ASN A 242 2.30 3.06 -6.29
CA ASN A 242 3.69 2.92 -6.71
C ASN A 242 4.24 4.07 -7.56
N GLY A 243 5.55 4.03 -7.77
CA GLY A 243 6.26 4.86 -8.73
C GLY A 243 7.26 4.04 -9.54
N ARG A 244 7.69 4.60 -10.67
CA ARG A 244 8.74 4.02 -11.51
C ARG A 244 9.76 5.08 -11.85
N THR A 245 11.02 4.81 -11.54
CA THR A 245 12.09 5.76 -11.81
C THR A 245 12.60 5.64 -13.25
N PRO A 246 13.13 6.71 -13.85
CA PRO A 246 13.72 6.65 -15.18
C PRO A 246 15.04 5.86 -15.23
N TRP A 247 15.64 5.53 -14.08
CA TRP A 247 16.81 4.63 -13.99
C TRP A 247 16.43 3.17 -13.73
N GLY A 248 15.14 2.83 -13.82
CA GLY A 248 14.68 1.44 -13.88
C GLY A 248 14.43 0.79 -12.53
N THR A 249 14.22 1.55 -11.47
CA THR A 249 13.83 1.04 -10.15
C THR A 249 12.34 1.25 -9.87
N TYR A 250 11.82 0.47 -8.94
CA TYR A 250 10.45 0.55 -8.44
C TYR A 250 10.39 1.33 -7.13
N LEU A 251 9.36 2.15 -6.95
CA LEU A 251 9.08 2.85 -5.70
C LEU A 251 7.79 2.30 -5.09
N ALA A 252 7.89 1.68 -3.92
CA ALA A 252 6.76 1.23 -3.11
C ALA A 252 6.45 2.25 -2.01
N CYS A 253 5.18 2.50 -1.74
CA CYS A 253 4.75 3.54 -0.81
C CYS A 253 4.04 2.94 0.41
N GLU A 254 4.57 3.15 1.61
CA GLU A 254 3.91 2.71 2.84
C GLU A 254 2.84 3.72 3.28
N GLU A 255 1.60 3.27 3.36
CA GLU A 255 0.45 4.14 3.62
C GLU A 255 -0.04 4.05 5.07
N ASN A 256 -0.89 3.08 5.37
CA ASN A 256 -1.54 2.85 6.66
C ASN A 256 -0.69 2.01 7.62
N PHE A 257 0.62 2.30 7.65
CA PHE A 257 1.61 1.60 8.49
C PHE A 257 1.29 1.68 10.00
N ASN A 258 0.51 2.68 10.42
CA ASN A 258 0.18 2.89 11.84
C ASN A 258 -0.72 1.78 12.40
N GLY A 259 -1.49 1.09 11.56
CA GLY A 259 -2.39 0.00 11.96
C GLY A 259 -1.72 -1.28 12.44
N TYR A 260 -0.40 -1.41 12.34
CA TYR A 260 0.31 -2.67 12.62
C TYR A 260 0.93 -2.72 14.02
N PHE A 261 0.82 -1.62 14.75
CA PHE A 261 1.43 -1.42 16.05
C PHE A 261 0.40 -1.63 17.17
N GLY A 262 0.81 -2.34 18.22
CA GLY A 262 -0.04 -2.58 19.39
C GLY A 262 0.79 -2.77 20.65
N THR A 263 0.14 -3.05 21.77
CA THR A 263 0.82 -3.43 23.01
C THR A 263 -0.12 -4.17 23.95
N ALA A 264 0.43 -4.86 24.95
CA ALA A 264 -0.35 -5.66 25.90
C ALA A 264 -1.27 -4.80 26.79
N ASP A 265 -0.84 -3.59 27.16
CA ASP A 265 -1.63 -2.62 27.94
C ASP A 265 -2.08 -1.46 27.04
N ALA A 266 -2.93 -1.76 26.07
CA ALA A 266 -3.36 -0.81 25.05
C ALA A 266 -4.13 0.39 25.62
N ASP A 267 -4.94 0.17 26.66
CA ASP A 267 -5.72 1.23 27.32
C ASP A 267 -4.86 2.12 28.23
N GLY A 268 -3.75 1.60 28.77
CA GLY A 268 -2.76 2.36 29.52
C GLY A 268 -1.72 3.08 28.66
N TYR A 269 -1.64 2.78 27.36
CA TYR A 269 -0.64 3.37 26.46
C TYR A 269 -0.93 4.86 26.16
N VAL A 270 0.04 5.71 26.48
CA VAL A 270 -0.06 7.16 26.26
C VAL A 270 0.76 7.55 25.03
N GLN A 271 0.08 8.06 24.00
CA GLN A 271 0.72 8.59 22.81
C GLN A 271 1.38 9.95 23.09
N ASP A 272 2.61 10.15 22.58
CA ASP A 272 3.13 11.50 22.40
C ASP A 272 2.41 12.22 21.23
N GLY A 273 2.62 13.53 21.11
CA GLY A 273 1.94 14.34 20.10
C GLY A 273 2.24 13.92 18.65
N ALA A 274 3.45 13.41 18.38
CA ALA A 274 3.82 12.94 17.05
C ALA A 274 3.12 11.62 16.73
N LYS A 275 3.14 10.65 17.64
CA LYS A 275 2.44 9.37 17.46
C LYS A 275 0.93 9.55 17.30
N LYS A 276 0.34 10.47 18.08
CA LYS A 276 -1.07 10.84 17.94
C LYS A 276 -1.38 11.40 16.55
N ARG A 277 -0.55 12.31 16.01
CA ARG A 277 -0.74 12.86 14.66
C ARG A 277 -0.79 11.77 13.58
N TYR A 278 0.03 10.72 13.72
CA TYR A 278 0.11 9.61 12.77
C TYR A 278 -0.87 8.46 13.06
N GLY A 279 -1.66 8.53 14.16
CA GLY A 279 -2.57 7.44 14.54
C GLY A 279 -1.86 6.18 15.07
N VAL A 280 -0.60 6.28 15.51
CA VAL A 280 0.13 5.13 16.08
C VAL A 280 -0.34 4.91 17.51
N SER A 281 -1.28 3.99 17.70
CA SER A 281 -1.92 3.72 19.00
C SER A 281 -1.36 2.45 19.67
N GLY A 282 -1.89 2.10 20.85
CA GLY A 282 -1.61 0.83 21.51
C GLY A 282 -2.49 -0.33 21.00
N LYS A 283 -3.43 -0.06 20.10
CA LYS A 283 -4.34 -1.04 19.47
C LYS A 283 -3.99 -1.17 18.00
N ASP A 284 -3.63 -2.38 17.58
CA ASP A 284 -3.41 -2.69 16.18
C ASP A 284 -4.74 -2.99 15.48
N TRP A 285 -4.73 -3.01 14.15
CA TRP A 285 -5.85 -3.33 13.28
C TRP A 285 -6.11 -4.84 13.25
N GLY A 286 -5.91 -5.52 14.39
CA GLY A 286 -6.18 -6.93 14.63
C GLY A 286 -5.30 -7.94 13.88
N TYR A 287 -4.09 -7.55 13.48
CA TYR A 287 -3.10 -8.46 12.89
C TYR A 287 -2.28 -9.23 13.92
N GLY A 288 -2.16 -8.72 15.14
CA GLY A 288 -1.48 -9.37 16.25
C GLY A 288 0.04 -9.45 16.11
N TRP A 289 0.68 -8.71 15.18
CA TRP A 289 2.12 -8.83 14.92
C TRP A 289 2.97 -8.58 16.18
N TRP A 290 2.55 -7.63 17.02
CA TRP A 290 3.21 -7.32 18.30
C TRP A 290 3.24 -8.49 19.30
N LYS A 291 2.38 -9.50 19.13
CA LYS A 291 2.33 -10.70 19.97
C LYS A 291 3.48 -11.66 19.69
N VAL A 292 3.97 -11.70 18.45
CA VAL A 292 5.04 -12.61 18.00
C VAL A 292 6.35 -11.91 17.68
N ASP A 293 6.31 -10.59 17.48
CA ASP A 293 7.45 -9.77 17.13
C ASP A 293 7.43 -8.46 17.92
N SER A 294 8.37 -8.32 18.87
CA SER A 294 8.44 -7.17 19.77
C SER A 294 8.70 -5.84 19.08
N ARG A 295 9.14 -5.84 17.81
CA ARG A 295 9.27 -4.61 17.02
C ARG A 295 7.96 -3.86 16.90
N PHE A 296 6.85 -4.59 16.80
CA PHE A 296 5.52 -4.00 16.66
C PHE A 296 4.86 -3.67 18.01
N ASP A 297 5.51 -4.02 19.13
CA ASP A 297 5.07 -3.63 20.46
C ASP A 297 5.55 -2.22 20.80
N VAL A 298 4.67 -1.22 20.67
CA VAL A 298 5.04 0.20 20.83
C VAL A 298 5.49 0.59 22.23
N ALA A 299 5.18 -0.21 23.25
CA ALA A 299 5.69 0.02 24.59
C ALA A 299 7.13 -0.51 24.78
N LYS A 300 7.55 -1.50 23.96
CA LYS A 300 8.89 -2.09 24.00
C LYS A 300 9.84 -1.41 23.01
N GLU A 301 9.38 -1.17 21.80
CA GLU A 301 10.18 -0.59 20.71
C GLU A 301 9.52 0.69 20.15
N PRO A 302 9.46 1.77 20.94
CA PRO A 302 8.67 2.97 20.63
C PRO A 302 9.16 3.74 19.38
N ASN A 303 10.35 3.44 18.90
CA ASN A 303 10.94 4.05 17.71
C ASN A 303 10.72 3.22 16.45
N GLU A 304 10.26 1.96 16.53
CA GLU A 304 10.05 1.14 15.32
C GLU A 304 9.06 1.81 14.37
N CYS A 305 7.97 2.39 14.90
CA CYS A 305 7.00 3.11 14.08
C CYS A 305 7.57 4.29 13.30
N ASN A 306 8.69 4.88 13.74
CA ASN A 306 9.34 5.97 13.04
C ASN A 306 10.13 5.51 11.81
N ARG A 307 10.37 4.19 11.67
CA ARG A 307 11.17 3.59 10.59
C ARG A 307 10.34 3.16 9.38
N HIS A 308 9.03 3.36 9.47
CA HIS A 308 8.01 3.04 8.46
C HIS A 308 7.17 4.28 8.13
N GLY A 309 6.42 4.23 7.02
CA GLY A 309 5.73 5.38 6.42
C GLY A 309 6.61 6.13 5.42
N TYR A 310 7.47 5.41 4.70
CA TYR A 310 8.38 5.96 3.70
C TYR A 310 8.17 5.32 2.34
N VAL A 311 8.65 6.03 1.32
CA VAL A 311 8.88 5.42 0.00
C VAL A 311 10.10 4.50 0.06
N THR A 312 9.93 3.26 -0.40
CA THR A 312 10.97 2.22 -0.48
C THR A 312 11.34 2.00 -1.94
N GLU A 313 12.61 2.15 -2.28
CA GLU A 313 13.13 1.87 -3.63
C GLU A 313 13.68 0.45 -3.74
N VAL A 314 13.29 -0.26 -4.80
CA VAL A 314 13.68 -1.65 -5.10
C VAL A 314 14.22 -1.75 -6.52
N ASP A 315 15.28 -2.54 -6.69
CA ASP A 315 15.82 -2.90 -8.01
C ASP A 315 15.12 -4.17 -8.53
N PRO A 316 14.33 -4.09 -9.61
CA PRO A 316 13.64 -5.26 -10.17
C PRO A 316 14.59 -6.24 -10.88
N TYR A 317 15.81 -5.83 -11.23
CA TYR A 317 16.74 -6.64 -12.02
C TYR A 317 17.74 -7.42 -11.17
N ASP A 318 17.89 -7.06 -9.89
CA ASP A 318 18.79 -7.75 -8.96
C ASP A 318 17.99 -8.31 -7.76
N PRO A 319 17.69 -9.63 -7.74
CA PRO A 319 16.98 -10.28 -6.64
C PRO A 319 17.78 -10.33 -5.34
N ASN A 320 19.07 -9.95 -5.34
CA ASN A 320 19.89 -9.86 -4.12
C ASN A 320 20.11 -8.43 -3.66
N SER A 321 19.61 -7.44 -4.42
CA SER A 321 19.73 -6.03 -4.04
C SER A 321 19.06 -5.76 -2.69
N VAL A 322 19.65 -4.88 -1.89
CA VAL A 322 19.05 -4.44 -0.63
C VAL A 322 18.13 -3.25 -0.90
N PRO A 323 16.81 -3.33 -0.62
CA PRO A 323 15.89 -2.21 -0.76
C PRO A 323 16.26 -1.01 0.11
N LYS A 324 15.83 0.18 -0.30
CA LYS A 324 16.23 1.44 0.33
C LYS A 324 15.03 2.29 0.72
N LYS A 325 14.82 2.51 2.02
CA LYS A 325 13.90 3.56 2.50
C LYS A 325 14.47 4.93 2.17
N ARG A 326 13.71 5.77 1.48
CA ARG A 326 14.16 7.10 0.99
C ARG A 326 13.64 8.21 1.89
N THR A 327 14.33 8.47 3.00
CA THR A 327 13.84 9.43 4.01
C THR A 327 13.85 10.89 3.52
N ALA A 328 14.54 11.19 2.41
CA ALA A 328 14.51 12.50 1.78
C ALA A 328 13.12 12.85 1.19
N LEU A 329 12.28 11.84 0.92
CA LEU A 329 10.91 12.00 0.44
C LEU A 329 9.90 12.24 1.58
N GLY A 330 10.39 12.33 2.82
CA GLY A 330 9.54 12.56 3.99
C GLY A 330 8.83 11.30 4.47
N ARG A 331 8.24 11.41 5.66
CA ARG A 331 7.45 10.37 6.30
C ARG A 331 5.99 10.81 6.35
N CYS A 332 5.09 10.01 5.80
CA CYS A 332 3.65 10.18 5.87
C CYS A 332 2.96 8.86 5.49
N LYS A 333 1.64 8.88 5.36
CA LYS A 333 0.91 7.78 4.73
C LYS A 333 0.99 8.01 3.22
N HIS A 334 1.93 7.34 2.54
CA HIS A 334 2.19 7.55 1.12
C HIS A 334 1.28 6.65 0.28
N GLU A 335 0.50 7.25 -0.63
CA GLU A 335 -0.32 6.53 -1.61
C GLU A 335 0.57 6.01 -2.75
N ASN A 336 1.05 6.89 -3.62
CA ASN A 336 1.92 6.56 -4.76
C ASN A 336 3.14 7.50 -4.80
N ALA A 337 3.96 7.40 -5.86
CA ALA A 337 5.09 8.29 -6.08
C ALA A 337 5.24 8.60 -7.57
N GLU A 338 4.63 9.70 -8.04
CA GLU A 338 4.65 10.05 -9.46
C GLU A 338 5.98 10.75 -9.81
N VAL A 339 6.78 10.09 -10.64
CA VAL A 339 8.14 10.53 -10.99
C VAL A 339 8.13 11.31 -12.29
N VAL A 340 8.55 12.58 -12.23
CA VAL A 340 8.68 13.47 -13.38
C VAL A 340 10.12 13.96 -13.52
N VAL A 341 10.60 14.08 -14.75
CA VAL A 341 11.89 14.71 -15.06
C VAL A 341 11.63 16.17 -15.43
N ASN A 342 12.14 17.09 -14.62
CA ASN A 342 12.03 18.53 -14.88
C ASN A 342 12.86 18.93 -16.10
N ALA A 343 12.59 20.11 -16.66
CA ALA A 343 13.28 20.62 -17.85
C ALA A 343 14.80 20.79 -17.68
N ASP A 344 15.29 20.89 -16.44
CA ASP A 344 16.71 20.97 -16.11
C ASP A 344 17.34 19.61 -15.73
N GLY A 345 16.61 18.52 -15.93
CA GLY A 345 17.07 17.15 -15.67
C GLY A 345 16.97 16.70 -14.21
N ARG A 346 16.50 17.55 -13.29
CA ARG A 346 16.22 17.13 -11.92
C ARG A 346 14.95 16.28 -11.85
N ILE A 347 14.93 15.36 -10.91
CA ILE A 347 13.78 14.50 -10.62
C ILE A 347 12.86 15.22 -9.65
N VAL A 348 11.57 15.23 -9.99
CA VAL A 348 10.48 15.65 -9.13
C VAL A 348 9.66 14.40 -8.83
N ILE A 349 9.35 14.19 -7.57
CA ILE A 349 8.45 13.12 -7.13
C ILE A 349 7.31 13.82 -6.42
N TYR A 350 6.11 13.67 -6.97
CA TYR A 350 4.87 14.23 -6.41
C TYR A 350 4.29 13.32 -5.34
#